data_AF-A0A9Q4PZD2-F1
#
_entry.id   AF-A0A9Q4PZD2-F1
#
_cell.length_a   1.000
_cell.length_b   1.000
_cell.length_c   1.000
_cell.angle_alpha   90.00
_cell.angle_beta   90.00
_cell.angle_gamma   90.00
#
_symmetry.space_group_name_H-M   'P 1'
#
loop_
_entity.id
_entity.type
_entity.pdbx_description
1 polymer ?
#
loop_
_entity_poly.entity_id
_entity_poly.type
_entity_poly.pdbx_seq_one_letter_code
_entity_poly.pdbx_strand_id
1 'polypeptide(L)' 'MKVMDLGEGEASFGLIIRDKCNHDNYILLSFENIKEISDEFQDLQKRLKTIQGDNK' A
#
# COMPACT_ATOMS: atom_id res chain seq x y z
N MET A 1 3.01 11.54 4.99
CA MET A 1 1.79 12.13 5.58
C MET A 1 1.94 13.64 5.65
N LYS A 2 1.50 14.32 4.61
CA LYS A 2 1.18 15.73 4.54
C LYS A 2 -0.15 15.90 5.25
N VAL A 3 -0.03 16.01 6.57
CA VAL A 3 -1.12 16.34 7.48
C VAL A 3 -1.90 17.53 6.93
N MET A 4 -3.21 17.35 6.70
CA MET A 4 -4.11 18.48 6.48
C MET A 4 -4.49 19.04 7.85
N ASP A 5 -3.99 20.23 8.13
CA ASP A 5 -4.31 21.01 9.33
C ASP A 5 -5.73 21.57 9.20
N LEU A 6 -6.67 21.05 10.01
CA LEU A 6 -8.06 21.50 10.08
C LEU A 6 -8.31 22.41 11.30
N GLY A 7 -7.28 23.00 11.88
CA GLY A 7 -7.37 23.94 13.01
C GLY A 7 -7.17 23.28 14.38
N GLU A 8 -8.11 22.43 14.83
CA GLU A 8 -7.98 21.66 16.08
C GLU A 8 -7.86 20.14 15.84
N GLY A 9 -7.84 19.70 14.60
CA GLY A 9 -7.80 18.29 14.23
C GLY A 9 -6.94 18.04 13.00
N GLU A 10 -6.25 16.91 13.01
CA GLU A 10 -5.49 16.40 11.88
C GLU A 10 -6.26 15.22 11.28
N ALA A 11 -6.42 15.20 9.95
CA ALA A 11 -7.04 14.08 9.25
C ALA A 11 -6.11 13.58 8.14
N SER A 12 -5.95 12.25 8.06
CA SER A 12 -5.24 11.55 6.98
C SER A 12 -6.20 10.61 6.26
N PHE A 13 -6.21 10.67 4.94
CA PHE A 13 -7.07 9.84 4.09
C PHE A 13 -6.24 8.75 3.39
N GLY A 14 -6.79 7.54 3.33
CA GLY A 14 -6.14 6.40 2.72
C GLY A 14 -7.13 5.28 2.36
N LEU A 15 -6.60 4.19 1.79
CA LEU A 15 -7.36 2.98 1.50
C LEU A 15 -7.08 1.93 2.57
N ILE A 16 -8.13 1.28 3.06
CA ILE A 16 -8.01 0.10 3.92
C ILE A 16 -8.39 -1.12 3.09
N ILE A 17 -7.47 -2.07 2.98
CA ILE A 17 -7.76 -3.42 2.50
C ILE A 17 -7.76 -4.31 3.73
N ARG A 18 -8.88 -4.95 4.03
CA ARG A 18 -9.04 -5.83 5.20
C ARG A 18 -9.74 -7.12 4.83
N ASP A 19 -9.42 -8.19 5.55
CA ASP A 19 -10.16 -9.45 5.46
C ASP A 19 -11.61 -9.24 5.94
N LYS A 20 -12.57 -9.87 5.25
CA LYS A 20 -14.00 -9.76 5.56
C LYS A 20 -14.38 -10.43 6.87
N CYS A 21 -13.69 -11.50 7.24
CA CYS A 21 -13.98 -12.32 8.43
C CYS A 21 -13.01 -12.04 9.59
N ASN A 22 -11.87 -11.41 9.32
CA ASN A 22 -10.89 -11.00 10.33
C ASN A 22 -10.50 -9.52 10.14
N HIS A 23 -11.19 -8.62 10.84
CA HIS A 23 -10.93 -7.18 10.71
C HIS A 23 -9.58 -6.73 11.27
N ASP A 24 -8.90 -7.56 12.08
CA ASP A 24 -7.55 -7.28 12.58
C ASP A 24 -6.49 -7.55 11.51
N ASN A 25 -6.82 -8.33 10.47
CA ASN A 25 -5.98 -8.52 9.30
C ASN A 25 -6.28 -7.46 8.24
N TYR A 26 -5.57 -6.33 8.34
CA TYR A 26 -5.74 -5.22 7.40
C TYR A 26 -4.40 -4.56 7.05
N ILE A 27 -4.41 -3.86 5.92
CA ILE A 27 -3.35 -2.97 5.47
C ILE A 27 -3.97 -1.60 5.21
N LEU A 28 -3.33 -0.55 5.73
CA LEU A 28 -3.67 0.85 5.44
C LEU A 28 -2.66 1.41 4.44
N LEU A 29 -3.16 1.95 3.33
CA LEU A 29 -2.36 2.59 2.28
C LEU A 29 -2.65 4.09 2.27
N SER A 30 -1.64 4.92 2.50
CA SER A 30 -1.77 6.39 2.36
C SER A 30 -1.82 6.79 0.89
N PHE A 31 -2.66 7.77 0.54
CA PHE A 31 -2.74 8.26 -0.83
C PHE A 31 -1.49 9.02 -1.29
N GLU A 32 -0.72 9.54 -0.36
CA GLU A 32 0.50 10.29 -0.65
C GLU A 32 1.64 9.40 -1.16
N ASN A 33 1.61 8.12 -0.80
CA ASN A 33 2.65 7.17 -1.17
C ASN A 33 2.20 6.25 -2.32
N ILE A 34 1.08 6.55 -3.01
CA ILE A 34 0.56 5.70 -4.12
C ILE A 34 1.63 5.45 -5.18
N LYS A 35 2.42 6.48 -5.52
CA LYS A 35 3.49 6.33 -6.51
C LYS A 35 4.55 5.34 -6.04
N GLU A 36 5.00 5.47 -4.79
CA GLU A 36 5.99 4.58 -4.19
C GLU A 36 5.47 3.14 -4.09
N ILE A 37 4.21 2.96 -3.67
CA ILE A 37 3.53 1.66 -3.64
C ILE A 37 3.44 1.04 -5.04
N SER A 38 3.11 1.84 -6.05
CA SER A 38 3.04 1.39 -7.44
C SER A 38 4.41 0.96 -7.97
N ASP A 39 5.46 1.74 -7.66
CA ASP A 39 6.83 1.44 -8.09
C ASP A 39 7.35 0.14 -7.44
N GLU A 40 7.14 -0.01 -6.12
CA GLU A 40 7.47 -1.24 -5.37
C GLU A 40 6.69 -2.47 -5.90
N PHE A 41 5.41 -2.30 -6.25
CA PHE A 41 4.61 -3.38 -6.82
C PHE A 41 5.16 -3.83 -8.19
N GLN A 42 5.57 -2.88 -9.04
CA GLN A 42 6.18 -3.21 -10.33
C GLN A 42 7.52 -3.93 -10.16
N ASP A 43 8.33 -3.53 -9.19
CA ASP A 43 9.60 -4.21 -8.89
C ASP A 43 9.36 -5.63 -8.37
N LEU A 44 8.41 -5.80 -7.46
CA LEU A 44 7.99 -7.11 -6.97
C LEU A 44 7.54 -8.02 -8.13
N GLN A 45 6.73 -7.51 -9.06
CA GLN A 45 6.30 -8.27 -10.23
C GLN A 45 7.47 -8.71 -11.11
N LYS A 46 8.50 -7.86 -11.30
CA LYS A 46 9.71 -8.21 -12.04
C LYS A 46 10.47 -9.33 -11.33
N ARG A 47 10.69 -9.20 -10.02
CA ARG A 47 11.37 -10.21 -9.20
C ARG A 47 10.66 -11.56 -9.22
N LEU A 48 9.33 -11.57 -9.12
CA LEU A 48 8.53 -12.78 -9.21
C LEU A 48 8.67 -13.46 -10.58
N LYS A 49 8.71 -12.69 -11.67
CA LYS A 49 8.94 -13.24 -13.02
C LYS A 49 10.33 -13.84 -13.17
N THR A 50 11.37 -13.22 -12.60
CA THR A 50 12.73 -13.77 -12.59
C THR A 50 12.76 -15.12 -11.86
N ILE A 51 12.18 -15.19 -10.66
CA ILE A 51 12.12 -16.44 -9.87
C ILE A 51 11.36 -17.55 -10.61
N GLN A 52 10.31 -17.20 -11.37
CA GLN A 52 9.56 -18.17 -12.18
C GLN A 52 10.31 -18.58 -13.46
N GLY A 53 11.14 -17.71 -14.02
CA GLY A 53 12.00 -17.99 -15.17
C GLY A 53 13.20 -18.87 -14.83
N ASP A 54 13.75 -18.73 -13.63
CA ASP A 54 14.90 -19.51 -13.13
C ASP A 54 14.53 -20.95 -12.71
N ASN A 55 13.23 -21.29 -12.66
CA ASN A 55 12.72 -22.63 -12.37
C ASN A 55 12.36 -23.44 -13.64
N LYS A 56 12.86 -23.04 -14.82
CA LYS A 56 12.71 -23.75 -16.10
C LYS A 56 14.07 -24.14 -16.67
#